data_AF-A0A5N8XPY0-F1
#
_entry.id   AF-A0A5N8XPY0-F1
#
_cell.length_a   1.000
_cell.length_b   1.000
_cell.length_c   1.000
_cell.angle_alpha   90.00
_cell.angle_beta   90.00
_cell.angle_gamma   90.00
#
_symmetry.space_group_name_H-M   'P 1'
#
loop_
_entity.id
_entity.type
_entity.pdbx_description
1 polymer ?
#
loop_
_entity_poly.entity_id
_entity_poly.type
_entity_poly.pdbx_seq_one_letter_code
_entity_poly.pdbx_strand_id
1 'polypeptide(L)'
;MRPRAWVLVLAAVFALLQLANVTGRDTPDSRNYLSYALGLRGDDKREAAGAAIDWVCAGETSIARRKQSVDVVRFRAPDTSARVAEQCRDSLWRDVDKRLRAGQTDGHTVPFSSERFMRIFEARPGYPALLVPFVTVFGVTWGVWLTSVLVAAAGGVLAFLVLRRLGAAPVVALTGQALFYVLPCGATAMRPMTEGLLLALTLAALWG
;
A
#
# COMPACT_ATOMS: atom_id res chain seq x y z
N MET A 1 30.06 -8.88 15.88
CA MET A 1 29.24 -8.17 14.87
C MET A 1 28.34 -7.16 15.56
N ARG A 2 28.23 -5.92 15.07
CA ARG A 2 27.50 -4.83 15.74
C ARG A 2 25.98 -5.00 15.56
N PRO A 3 25.14 -4.88 16.61
CA PRO A 3 23.69 -5.05 16.52
C PRO A 3 23.03 -4.09 15.52
N ARG A 4 23.64 -2.92 15.27
CA ARG A 4 23.21 -1.95 14.25
C ARG A 4 23.20 -2.53 12.83
N ALA A 5 24.16 -3.41 12.49
CA ALA A 5 24.21 -4.05 11.18
C ALA A 5 23.05 -5.04 11.02
N TRP A 6 22.72 -5.78 12.08
CA TRP A 6 21.62 -6.75 12.06
C TRP A 6 20.25 -6.10 11.88
N VAL A 7 20.03 -4.91 12.44
CA VAL A 7 18.79 -4.15 12.20
C VAL A 7 18.57 -3.88 10.71
N LEU A 8 19.62 -3.45 10.00
CA LEU A 8 19.57 -3.18 8.57
C LEU A 8 19.45 -4.47 7.75
N VAL A 9 20.14 -5.54 8.16
CA VAL A 9 20.01 -6.85 7.51
C VAL A 9 18.58 -7.36 7.61
N LEU A 10 17.93 -7.27 8.79
CA LEU A 10 16.54 -7.70 8.95
C LEU A 10 15.59 -6.88 8.08
N ALA A 11 15.75 -5.56 8.03
CA ALA A 11 14.96 -4.68 7.18
C ALA A 11 15.16 -5.01 5.68
N ALA A 12 16.41 -5.27 5.26
CA ALA A 12 16.74 -5.63 3.89
C ALA A 12 16.17 -7.01 3.51
N VAL A 13 16.32 -8.02 4.37
CA VAL A 13 15.71 -9.35 4.18
C VAL A 13 14.20 -9.23 4.08
N PHE A 14 13.57 -8.46 4.97
CA PHE A 14 12.14 -8.18 4.89
C PHE A 14 11.75 -7.56 3.54
N ALA A 15 12.44 -6.52 3.09
CA ALA A 15 12.18 -5.85 1.82
C ALA A 15 12.34 -6.79 0.62
N LEU A 16 13.38 -7.62 0.61
CA LEU A 16 13.59 -8.64 -0.43
C LEU A 16 12.45 -9.66 -0.46
N LEU A 17 11.98 -10.13 0.70
CA LEU A 17 10.83 -11.02 0.77
C LEU A 17 9.54 -10.34 0.26
N GLN A 18 9.42 -9.01 0.36
CA GLN A 18 8.25 -8.29 -0.15
C GLN A 18 8.16 -8.27 -1.68
N LEU A 19 9.24 -8.57 -2.41
CA LEU A 19 9.23 -8.68 -3.88
C LEU A 19 8.36 -9.83 -4.38
N ALA A 20 8.10 -10.84 -3.55
CA ALA A 20 7.18 -11.92 -3.91
C ALA A 20 5.74 -11.44 -4.13
N ASN A 21 5.39 -10.24 -3.66
CA ASN A 21 4.03 -9.71 -3.67
C ASN A 21 4.04 -8.19 -3.97
N VAL A 22 4.57 -7.81 -5.13
CA VAL A 22 4.58 -6.40 -5.57
C VAL A 22 3.16 -5.83 -5.70
N THR A 23 2.22 -6.65 -6.15
CA THR A 23 0.81 -6.31 -6.36
C THR A 23 -0.14 -7.16 -5.49
N GLY A 24 -1.38 -6.69 -5.35
CA GLY A 24 -2.45 -7.43 -4.67
C GLY A 24 -2.36 -7.35 -3.14
N ARG A 25 -1.86 -6.24 -2.62
CA ARG A 25 -1.88 -5.84 -1.19
C ARG A 25 -2.78 -4.64 -0.93
N ASP A 26 -3.33 -4.10 -2.00
CA ASP A 26 -4.31 -3.05 -1.98
C ASP A 26 -5.58 -3.49 -1.25
N THR A 27 -6.23 -2.52 -0.65
CA THR A 27 -7.59 -2.65 -0.10
C THR A 27 -8.52 -1.77 -0.91
N PRO A 28 -9.85 -1.89 -0.73
CA PRO A 28 -10.81 -1.02 -1.41
C PRO A 28 -10.51 0.49 -1.23
N ASP A 29 -9.82 0.86 -0.14
CA ASP A 29 -9.47 2.23 0.20
C ASP A 29 -8.16 2.71 -0.45
N SER A 30 -7.24 1.80 -0.79
CA SER A 30 -5.93 2.16 -1.34
C SER A 30 -6.02 2.95 -2.64
N ARG A 31 -7.03 2.66 -3.48
CA ARG A 31 -7.27 3.40 -4.74
C ARG A 31 -7.63 4.86 -4.51
N ASN A 32 -8.29 5.18 -3.39
CA ASN A 32 -8.60 6.56 -3.04
C ASN A 32 -7.32 7.31 -2.66
N TYR A 33 -6.47 6.73 -1.82
CA TYR A 33 -5.17 7.36 -1.48
C TYR A 33 -4.24 7.50 -2.69
N LEU A 34 -4.19 6.51 -3.57
CA LEU A 34 -3.42 6.60 -4.82
C LEU A 34 -3.97 7.70 -5.73
N SER A 35 -5.28 7.73 -6.00
CA SER A 35 -5.86 8.76 -6.86
C SER A 35 -5.73 10.16 -6.28
N TYR A 36 -5.74 10.32 -4.95
CA TYR A 36 -5.36 11.57 -4.30
C TYR A 36 -3.91 11.93 -4.64
N ALA A 37 -2.94 11.03 -4.44
CA ALA A 37 -1.54 11.32 -4.76
C ALA A 37 -1.34 11.71 -6.24
N LEU A 38 -2.05 11.07 -7.16
CA LEU A 38 -2.04 11.44 -8.58
C LEU A 38 -2.66 12.83 -8.83
N GLY A 39 -3.76 13.16 -8.16
CA GLY A 39 -4.32 14.52 -8.18
C GLY A 39 -3.35 15.58 -7.61
N LEU A 40 -2.62 15.27 -6.54
CA LEU A 40 -1.56 16.14 -5.98
C LEU A 40 -0.38 16.30 -6.94
N ARG A 41 -0.08 15.29 -7.75
CA ARG A 41 0.93 15.36 -8.81
C ARG A 41 0.51 16.28 -9.97
N GLY A 42 -0.79 16.56 -10.09
CA GLY A 42 -1.37 17.43 -11.11
C GLY A 42 -2.12 16.67 -12.22
N ASP A 43 -2.29 15.35 -12.10
CA ASP A 43 -3.02 14.54 -13.07
C ASP A 43 -4.50 14.96 -13.11
N ASP A 44 -5.10 14.94 -14.30
CA ASP A 44 -6.54 15.13 -14.42
C ASP A 44 -7.32 13.92 -13.88
N LYS A 45 -8.62 14.09 -13.62
CA LYS A 45 -9.45 13.03 -13.00
C LYS A 45 -9.51 11.75 -13.82
N ARG A 46 -9.49 11.84 -15.15
CA ARG A 46 -9.58 10.66 -16.02
C ARG A 46 -8.24 9.96 -16.10
N GLU A 47 -7.14 10.70 -16.18
CA GLU A 47 -5.79 10.16 -16.11
C GLU A 47 -5.52 9.46 -14.78
N ALA A 48 -5.80 10.15 -13.66
CA ALA A 48 -5.67 9.58 -12.32
C ALA A 48 -6.57 8.35 -12.13
N ALA A 49 -7.78 8.36 -12.70
CA ALA A 49 -8.68 7.21 -12.67
C ALA A 49 -8.09 6.02 -13.43
N GLY A 50 -7.61 6.22 -14.65
CA GLY A 50 -7.03 5.16 -15.46
C GLY A 50 -5.85 4.49 -14.76
N ALA A 51 -4.92 5.29 -14.25
CA ALA A 51 -3.75 4.78 -13.54
C ALA A 51 -4.12 4.02 -12.25
N ALA A 52 -5.07 4.53 -11.47
CA ALA A 52 -5.54 3.86 -10.26
C ALA A 52 -6.34 2.57 -10.55
N ILE A 53 -7.20 2.58 -11.57
CA ILE A 53 -7.98 1.40 -12.00
C ILE A 53 -7.05 0.30 -12.49
N ASP A 54 -6.09 0.63 -13.37
CA ASP A 54 -5.14 -0.35 -13.88
C ASP A 54 -4.32 -1.00 -12.77
N TRP A 55 -3.89 -0.20 -11.79
CA TRP A 55 -3.16 -0.71 -10.63
C TRP A 55 -4.00 -1.63 -9.75
N VAL A 56 -5.25 -1.26 -9.42
CA VAL A 56 -6.16 -2.13 -8.64
C VAL A 56 -6.48 -3.42 -9.39
N CYS A 57 -6.81 -3.33 -10.68
CA CYS A 57 -7.19 -4.50 -11.45
C CYS A 57 -6.01 -5.47 -11.68
N ALA A 58 -4.77 -4.96 -11.77
CA ALA A 58 -3.58 -5.79 -11.73
C ALA A 58 -3.43 -6.52 -10.37
N GLY A 59 -3.77 -5.83 -9.27
CA GLY A 59 -3.84 -6.42 -7.93
C GLY A 59 -4.87 -7.55 -7.82
N GLU A 60 -6.10 -7.32 -8.26
CA GLU A 60 -7.17 -8.33 -8.27
C GLU A 60 -6.78 -9.55 -9.12
N THR A 61 -6.19 -9.31 -10.29
CA THR A 61 -5.70 -10.37 -11.18
C THR A 61 -4.62 -11.21 -10.51
N SER A 62 -3.65 -10.57 -9.84
CA SER A 62 -2.61 -11.24 -9.08
C SER A 62 -3.18 -12.09 -7.92
N ILE A 63 -4.18 -11.56 -7.21
CA ILE A 63 -4.89 -12.30 -6.15
C ILE A 63 -5.64 -13.50 -6.73
N ALA A 64 -6.36 -13.33 -7.83
CA ALA A 64 -7.12 -14.40 -8.48
C ALA A 64 -6.19 -15.54 -8.92
N ARG A 65 -5.05 -15.20 -9.54
CA ARG A 65 -4.04 -16.19 -9.94
C ARG A 65 -3.46 -16.95 -8.76
N ARG A 66 -3.11 -16.25 -7.67
CA ARG A 66 -2.62 -16.90 -6.43
C ARG A 66 -3.67 -17.82 -5.82
N LYS A 67 -4.93 -17.39 -5.75
CA LYS A 67 -6.04 -18.23 -5.26
C LYS A 67 -6.20 -19.48 -6.11
N GLN A 68 -6.17 -19.36 -7.44
CA GLN A 68 -6.25 -20.51 -8.34
C GLN A 68 -5.08 -21.48 -8.14
N SER A 69 -3.86 -20.98 -7.92
CA SER A 69 -2.66 -21.82 -7.71
C SER A 69 -2.68 -22.68 -6.43
N VAL A 70 -3.60 -22.40 -5.50
CA VAL A 70 -3.77 -23.18 -4.27
C VAL A 70 -5.15 -23.83 -4.17
N ASP A 71 -6.00 -23.63 -5.18
CA ASP A 71 -7.33 -24.22 -5.26
C ASP A 71 -7.22 -25.66 -5.77
N VAL A 72 -7.41 -26.63 -4.86
CA VAL A 72 -7.29 -28.07 -5.16
C VAL A 72 -8.20 -28.52 -6.30
N VAL A 73 -9.33 -27.84 -6.51
CA VAL A 73 -10.31 -28.17 -7.56
C VAL A 73 -9.98 -27.45 -8.87
N ARG A 74 -9.55 -26.19 -8.79
CA ARG A 74 -9.38 -25.31 -9.97
C ARG A 74 -7.93 -25.09 -10.42
N PHE A 75 -6.96 -25.73 -9.77
CA PHE A 75 -5.54 -25.57 -10.09
C PHE A 75 -5.20 -25.78 -11.58
N ARG A 76 -5.86 -26.75 -12.23
CA ARG A 76 -5.66 -27.07 -13.66
C ARG A 76 -6.69 -26.40 -14.59
N ALA A 77 -7.61 -25.61 -14.06
CA ALA A 77 -8.58 -24.90 -14.88
C ALA A 77 -7.88 -23.83 -15.75
N PRO A 78 -8.51 -23.36 -16.85
CA PRO A 78 -7.97 -22.26 -17.63
C PRO A 78 -7.68 -21.02 -16.80
N ASP A 79 -6.68 -20.24 -17.20
CA ASP A 79 -6.36 -18.98 -16.54
C ASP A 79 -7.51 -17.98 -16.71
N THR A 80 -8.02 -17.47 -15.59
CA THR A 80 -9.12 -16.51 -15.57
C THR A 80 -8.66 -15.06 -15.46
N SER A 81 -7.33 -14.83 -15.41
CA SER A 81 -6.71 -13.52 -15.18
C SER A 81 -7.22 -12.42 -16.13
N ALA A 82 -7.30 -12.71 -17.43
CA ALA A 82 -7.77 -11.74 -18.42
C ALA A 82 -9.24 -11.32 -18.16
N ARG A 83 -10.10 -12.28 -17.86
CA ARG A 83 -11.51 -12.03 -17.55
C ARG A 83 -11.68 -11.23 -16.26
N VAL A 84 -10.87 -11.52 -15.23
CA VAL A 84 -10.88 -10.76 -13.96
C VAL A 84 -10.46 -9.31 -14.20
N ALA A 85 -9.39 -9.09 -14.97
CA ALA A 85 -8.92 -7.75 -15.30
C ALA A 85 -9.99 -6.93 -16.07
N GLU A 86 -10.62 -7.54 -17.08
CA GLU A 86 -11.68 -6.91 -17.88
C GLU A 86 -12.89 -6.55 -17.01
N GLN A 87 -13.41 -7.50 -16.23
CA GLN A 87 -14.55 -7.27 -15.34
C GLN A 87 -14.27 -6.17 -14.30
N CYS A 88 -13.07 -6.14 -13.73
CA CYS A 88 -12.65 -5.11 -12.79
C CYS A 88 -12.64 -3.72 -13.46
N ARG A 89 -11.99 -3.60 -14.63
CA ARG A 89 -11.93 -2.35 -15.39
C ARG A 89 -13.32 -1.86 -15.77
N ASP A 90 -14.15 -2.72 -16.33
CA ASP A 90 -15.51 -2.38 -16.74
C ASP A 90 -16.36 -1.90 -15.56
N SER A 91 -16.25 -2.54 -14.40
CA SER A 91 -16.97 -2.13 -13.20
C SER A 91 -16.52 -0.75 -12.72
N LEU A 92 -15.22 -0.55 -12.55
CA LEU A 92 -14.68 0.70 -12.00
C LEU A 92 -14.86 1.87 -12.97
N TRP A 93 -14.66 1.66 -14.27
CA TRP A 93 -14.88 2.71 -15.26
C TRP A 93 -16.35 3.11 -15.36
N ARG A 94 -17.30 2.15 -15.33
CA ARG A 94 -18.74 2.48 -15.29
C ARG A 94 -19.07 3.38 -14.10
N ASP A 95 -18.51 3.09 -12.93
CA ASP A 95 -18.73 3.87 -11.73
C ASP A 95 -18.14 5.27 -11.78
N VAL A 96 -16.90 5.40 -12.26
CA VAL A 96 -16.19 6.69 -12.38
C VAL A 96 -16.83 7.54 -13.48
N ASP A 97 -17.08 6.98 -14.67
CA ASP A 97 -17.67 7.72 -15.80
C ASP A 97 -19.05 8.26 -15.44
N LYS A 98 -19.88 7.48 -14.73
CA LYS A 98 -21.20 7.94 -14.27
C LYS A 98 -21.08 9.20 -13.42
N ARG A 99 -20.10 9.26 -12.52
CA ARG A 99 -19.90 10.36 -11.57
C ARG A 99 -19.22 11.57 -12.21
N LEU A 100 -18.24 11.34 -13.09
CA LEU A 100 -17.62 12.42 -13.87
C LEU A 100 -18.64 13.09 -14.80
N ARG A 101 -19.53 12.34 -15.46
CA ARG A 101 -20.64 12.90 -16.26
C ARG A 101 -21.65 13.67 -15.42
N ALA A 102 -21.78 13.33 -14.14
CA ALA A 102 -22.60 14.07 -13.19
C ALA A 102 -21.89 15.32 -12.63
N GLY A 103 -20.69 15.66 -13.12
CA GLY A 103 -19.95 16.86 -12.72
C GLY A 103 -19.12 16.72 -11.44
N GLN A 104 -18.92 15.50 -10.93
CA GLN A 104 -18.12 15.28 -9.71
C GLN A 104 -16.62 15.37 -9.99
N THR A 105 -16.11 16.59 -10.09
CA THR A 105 -14.69 16.87 -10.37
C THR A 105 -13.93 17.52 -9.22
N ASP A 106 -14.63 17.83 -8.12
CA ASP A 106 -14.05 18.52 -6.97
C ASP A 106 -13.06 17.64 -6.18
N GLY A 107 -12.15 18.29 -5.45
CA GLY A 107 -11.14 17.62 -4.62
C GLY A 107 -10.00 17.02 -5.43
N HIS A 108 -9.16 16.20 -4.80
CA HIS A 108 -8.01 15.56 -5.44
C HIS A 108 -8.29 14.09 -5.77
N THR A 109 -9.08 13.40 -4.96
CA THR A 109 -9.52 12.03 -5.18
C THR A 109 -10.39 11.86 -6.43
N VAL A 110 -10.22 10.73 -7.13
CA VAL A 110 -11.12 10.31 -8.20
C VAL A 110 -12.46 9.87 -7.60
N PRO A 111 -13.60 10.15 -8.25
CA PRO A 111 -14.91 9.80 -7.72
C PRO A 111 -15.22 8.31 -7.87
N PHE A 112 -14.51 7.46 -7.12
CA PHE A 112 -14.80 6.02 -7.01
C PHE A 112 -16.00 5.73 -6.11
N SER A 113 -16.50 6.72 -5.38
CA SER A 113 -17.53 6.57 -4.34
C SER A 113 -18.34 7.86 -4.19
N SER A 114 -19.23 7.95 -3.19
CA SER A 114 -19.97 9.18 -2.94
C SER A 114 -19.07 10.28 -2.38
N GLU A 115 -19.41 11.56 -2.63
CA GLU A 115 -18.65 12.72 -2.13
C GLU A 115 -18.45 12.68 -0.61
N ARG A 116 -19.49 12.27 0.14
CA ARG A 116 -19.39 12.11 1.61
C ARG A 116 -18.29 11.14 2.00
N PHE A 117 -18.16 10.02 1.27
CA PHE A 117 -17.13 9.02 1.55
C PHE A 117 -15.75 9.54 1.14
N MET A 118 -15.65 10.24 0.01
CA MET A 118 -14.39 10.84 -0.46
C MET A 118 -13.81 11.85 0.53
N ARG A 119 -14.66 12.67 1.19
CA ARG A 119 -14.21 13.63 2.21
C ARG A 119 -13.41 13.00 3.36
N ILE A 120 -13.60 11.70 3.65
CA ILE A 120 -12.82 10.98 4.66
C ILE A 120 -11.34 10.90 4.26
N PHE A 121 -11.07 10.71 2.96
CA PHE A 121 -9.72 10.60 2.41
C PHE A 121 -9.08 11.98 2.23
N GLU A 122 -9.86 12.97 1.76
CA GLU A 122 -9.40 14.36 1.59
C GLU A 122 -8.90 14.97 2.90
N ALA A 123 -9.49 14.60 4.04
CA ALA A 123 -9.07 15.04 5.37
C ALA A 123 -7.72 14.45 5.83
N ARG A 124 -7.11 13.53 5.07
CA ARG A 124 -5.88 12.80 5.44
C ARG A 124 -4.80 12.95 4.36
N PRO A 125 -4.29 14.16 4.11
CA PRO A 125 -3.34 14.42 3.02
C PRO A 125 -1.95 13.79 3.26
N GLY A 126 -1.61 13.43 4.50
CA GLY A 126 -0.24 13.04 4.86
C GLY A 126 0.30 11.83 4.08
N TYR A 127 -0.49 10.76 3.95
CA TYR A 127 -0.06 9.57 3.21
C TYR A 127 -0.01 9.81 1.68
N PRO A 128 -1.05 10.41 1.04
CA PRO A 128 -0.96 10.85 -0.35
C PRO A 128 0.25 11.74 -0.64
N ALA A 129 0.53 12.74 0.20
CA ALA A 129 1.68 13.63 0.03
C ALA A 129 3.02 12.87 0.12
N LEU A 130 3.14 11.92 1.05
CA LEU A 130 4.30 11.02 1.13
C LEU A 130 4.46 10.19 -0.15
N LEU A 131 3.35 9.76 -0.76
CA LEU A 131 3.34 8.87 -1.91
C LEU A 131 3.72 9.56 -3.23
N VAL A 132 3.38 10.86 -3.40
CA VAL A 132 3.65 11.67 -4.61
C VAL A 132 5.05 11.47 -5.20
N PRO A 133 6.17 11.68 -4.45
CA PRO A 133 7.50 11.56 -5.04
C PRO A 133 7.80 10.15 -5.55
N PHE A 134 7.29 9.12 -4.89
CA PHE A 134 7.55 7.73 -5.28
C PHE A 134 6.78 7.34 -6.54
N VAL A 135 5.50 7.70 -6.63
CA VAL A 135 4.71 7.40 -7.85
C VAL A 135 5.14 8.25 -9.04
N THR A 136 5.75 9.41 -8.79
CA THR A 136 6.33 10.27 -9.83
C THR A 136 7.62 9.68 -10.39
N VAL A 137 8.52 9.20 -9.53
CA VAL A 137 9.84 8.71 -9.95
C VAL A 137 9.81 7.26 -10.43
N PHE A 138 9.04 6.39 -9.77
CA PHE A 138 9.06 4.94 -10.02
C PHE A 138 7.80 4.44 -10.73
N GLY A 139 6.85 5.32 -11.03
CA GLY A 139 5.51 4.95 -11.50
C GLY A 139 4.63 4.38 -10.39
N VAL A 140 3.36 4.13 -10.70
CA VAL A 140 2.34 3.76 -9.71
C VAL A 140 2.68 2.47 -8.95
N THR A 141 2.90 1.36 -9.66
CA THR A 141 3.08 0.04 -9.05
C THR A 141 4.29 0.00 -8.12
N TRP A 142 5.46 0.42 -8.63
CA TRP A 142 6.69 0.39 -7.86
C TRP A 142 6.78 1.52 -6.84
N GLY A 143 6.21 2.70 -7.13
CA GLY A 143 6.12 3.80 -6.18
C GLY A 143 5.32 3.41 -4.95
N VAL A 144 4.11 2.88 -5.15
CA VAL A 144 3.25 2.40 -4.05
C VAL A 144 3.93 1.28 -3.27
N TRP A 145 4.49 0.28 -3.96
CA TRP A 145 5.21 -0.82 -3.31
C TRP A 145 6.37 -0.31 -2.46
N LEU A 146 7.21 0.57 -3.02
CA LEU A 146 8.39 1.09 -2.35
C LEU A 146 8.01 1.92 -1.13
N THR A 147 7.02 2.81 -1.24
CA THR A 147 6.52 3.58 -0.09
C THR A 147 6.03 2.66 1.02
N SER A 148 5.23 1.64 0.70
CA SER A 148 4.74 0.65 1.68
C SER A 148 5.89 -0.12 2.35
N VAL A 149 6.88 -0.57 1.58
CA VAL A 149 8.06 -1.26 2.13
C VAL A 149 8.85 -0.37 3.06
N LEU A 150 9.12 0.88 2.66
CA LEU A 150 9.89 1.83 3.46
C LEU A 150 9.16 2.17 4.77
N VAL A 151 7.85 2.39 4.72
CA VAL A 151 7.02 2.67 5.91
C VAL A 151 7.04 1.48 6.87
N ALA A 152 6.82 0.25 6.37
CA ALA A 152 6.86 -0.95 7.20
C ALA A 152 8.27 -1.22 7.76
N ALA A 153 9.32 -1.06 6.94
CA ALA A 153 10.70 -1.21 7.37
C ALA A 153 11.06 -0.21 8.48
N ALA A 154 10.69 1.07 8.30
CA ALA A 154 10.86 2.12 9.30
C ALA A 154 10.13 1.78 10.60
N GLY A 155 8.90 1.28 10.54
CA GLY A 155 8.17 0.81 11.72
C GLY A 155 8.94 -0.25 12.52
N GLY A 156 9.52 -1.25 11.85
CA GLY A 156 10.33 -2.28 12.53
C GLY A 156 11.63 -1.74 13.11
N VAL A 157 12.31 -0.81 12.42
CA VAL A 157 13.51 -0.13 12.94
C VAL A 157 13.15 0.71 14.16
N LEU A 158 12.03 1.43 14.13
CA LEU A 158 11.56 2.23 15.26
C LEU A 158 11.16 1.34 16.44
N ALA A 159 10.54 0.18 16.21
CA ALA A 159 10.27 -0.80 17.27
C ALA A 159 11.58 -1.25 17.96
N PHE A 160 12.63 -1.53 17.19
CA PHE A 160 13.97 -1.81 17.74
C PHE A 160 14.47 -0.63 18.59
N LEU A 161 14.38 0.60 18.07
CA LEU A 161 14.89 1.80 18.75
C LEU A 161 14.14 2.10 20.06
N VAL A 162 12.82 1.95 20.07
CA VAL A 162 11.98 2.06 21.28
C VAL A 162 12.40 1.03 22.32
N LEU A 163 12.53 -0.25 21.94
CA LEU A 163 12.98 -1.30 22.86
C LEU A 163 14.37 -1.03 23.41
N ARG A 164 15.29 -0.52 22.59
CA ARG A 164 16.62 -0.11 23.03
C ARG A 164 16.58 1.08 23.99
N ARG A 165 15.69 2.03 23.78
CA ARG A 165 15.49 3.18 24.69
C ARG A 165 14.94 2.75 26.05
N LEU A 166 14.11 1.71 26.08
CA LEU A 166 13.60 1.08 27.30
C LEU A 166 14.63 0.15 28.00
N GLY A 167 15.87 0.08 27.50
CA GLY A 167 16.94 -0.71 28.11
C GLY A 167 16.96 -2.20 27.77
N ALA A 168 16.09 -2.67 26.85
CA ALA A 168 16.06 -4.08 26.46
C ALA A 168 17.39 -4.53 25.83
N ALA A 169 17.85 -5.75 26.14
CA ALA A 169 19.07 -6.30 25.56
C ALA A 169 19.00 -6.32 24.01
N PRO A 170 20.13 -6.19 23.29
CA PRO A 170 20.14 -6.11 21.83
C PRO A 170 19.41 -7.27 21.12
N VAL A 171 19.53 -8.49 21.66
CA VAL A 171 18.83 -9.66 21.12
C VAL A 171 17.31 -9.51 21.24
N VAL A 172 16.81 -9.06 22.40
CA VAL A 172 15.37 -8.82 22.63
C VAL A 172 14.85 -7.75 21.68
N ALA A 173 15.61 -6.66 21.48
CA ALA A 173 15.22 -5.60 20.56
C ALA A 173 15.19 -6.09 19.10
N LEU A 174 16.16 -6.91 18.67
CA LEU A 174 16.17 -7.52 17.33
C LEU A 174 15.00 -8.49 17.15
N THR A 175 14.67 -9.28 18.17
CA THR A 175 13.48 -10.13 18.16
C THR A 175 12.21 -9.28 18.02
N GLY A 176 12.11 -8.15 18.73
CA GLY A 176 10.97 -7.23 18.58
C GLY A 176 10.82 -6.68 17.16
N GLN A 177 11.92 -6.32 16.50
CA GLN A 177 11.91 -5.93 15.09
C GLN A 177 11.45 -7.06 14.17
N ALA A 178 11.99 -8.28 14.36
CA ALA A 178 11.60 -9.44 13.55
C ALA A 178 10.11 -9.76 13.74
N LEU A 179 9.62 -9.71 14.98
CA LEU A 179 8.21 -9.90 15.30
C LEU A 179 7.35 -8.81 14.67
N PHE A 180 7.78 -7.55 14.68
CA PHE A 180 7.05 -6.48 13.98
C PHE A 180 6.81 -6.82 12.51
N TYR A 181 7.83 -7.36 11.81
CA TYR A 181 7.72 -7.70 10.39
C TYR A 181 6.83 -8.92 10.09
N VAL A 182 6.78 -9.90 10.98
CA VAL A 182 6.06 -11.18 10.75
C VAL A 182 4.63 -11.14 11.30
N LEU A 183 4.37 -10.35 12.34
CA LEU A 183 3.07 -10.25 12.97
C LEU A 183 2.09 -9.35 12.18
N PRO A 184 0.79 -9.39 12.49
CA PRO A 184 -0.23 -8.61 11.79
C PRO A 184 0.02 -7.09 11.72
N CYS A 185 0.78 -6.52 12.66
CA CYS A 185 1.17 -5.12 12.62
C CYS A 185 2.03 -4.79 11.39
N GLY A 186 3.05 -5.59 11.08
CA GLY A 186 3.86 -5.43 9.87
C GLY A 186 3.07 -5.69 8.60
N ALA A 187 2.20 -6.71 8.61
CA ALA A 187 1.31 -6.99 7.48
C ALA A 187 0.35 -5.83 7.19
N THR A 188 -0.14 -5.16 8.23
CA THR A 188 -0.99 -3.96 8.11
C THR A 188 -0.18 -2.76 7.64
N ALA A 189 1.03 -2.57 8.17
CA ALA A 189 1.92 -1.47 7.77
C ALA A 189 2.35 -1.54 6.30
N MET A 190 2.38 -2.74 5.72
CA MET A 190 2.64 -2.98 4.30
C MET A 190 1.48 -2.63 3.38
N ARG A 191 0.26 -2.46 3.90
CA ARG A 191 -0.87 -2.07 3.05
C ARG A 191 -0.71 -0.61 2.63
N PRO A 192 -1.00 -0.24 1.37
CA PRO A 192 -0.85 1.12 0.91
C PRO A 192 -2.01 1.98 1.41
N MET A 193 -1.93 2.35 2.70
CA MET A 193 -2.90 3.12 3.46
C MET A 193 -2.19 3.91 4.57
N THR A 194 -2.95 4.78 5.25
CA THR A 194 -2.46 5.67 6.32
C THR A 194 -1.99 4.94 7.58
N GLU A 195 -2.46 3.73 7.84
CA GLU A 195 -2.29 2.99 9.08
C GLU A 195 -0.82 2.66 9.35
N GLY A 196 -0.08 2.26 8.31
CA GLY A 196 1.35 2.00 8.43
C GLY A 196 2.13 3.26 8.78
N LEU A 197 1.82 4.38 8.12
CA LEU A 197 2.45 5.66 8.37
C LEU A 197 2.12 6.16 9.78
N LEU A 198 0.85 6.09 10.19
CA LEU A 198 0.41 6.46 11.53
C LEU A 198 1.16 5.64 12.59
N LEU A 199 1.25 4.32 12.42
CA LEU A 199 1.98 3.45 13.34
C LEU A 199 3.46 3.82 13.44
N ALA A 200 4.11 4.08 12.30
CA ALA A 200 5.50 4.51 12.29
C ALA A 200 5.68 5.86 13.01
N LEU A 201 4.80 6.84 12.77
CA LEU A 201 4.83 8.14 13.45
C LEU A 201 4.56 8.01 14.96
N THR A 202 3.65 7.12 15.38
CA THR A 202 3.43 6.83 16.81
C THR A 202 4.68 6.23 17.44
N LEU A 203 5.33 5.26 16.79
CA LEU A 203 6.58 4.68 17.30
C LEU A 203 7.73 5.71 17.33
N ALA A 204 7.80 6.62 16.36
CA ALA A 204 8.75 7.73 16.38
C ALA A 204 8.50 8.66 17.57
N ALA A 205 7.25 9.04 17.82
CA ALA A 205 6.88 9.86 18.98
C ALA A 205 7.20 9.18 20.32
N LEU A 206 7.01 7.85 20.41
CA LEU A 206 7.38 7.08 21.61
C LEU A 206 8.90 6.96 21.79
N TRP A 207 9.67 6.99 20.70
CA TRP A 207 11.12 6.94 20.76
C TRP A 207 11.74 8.26 21.25
N GLY A 208 11.08 9.40 20.99
CA GLY A 208 11.50 10.74 21.42
C GLY A 208 12.36 11.41 20.36
#